data_AF-A0A7M7P881-F1
#
_entry.id   AF-A0A7M7P881-F1
#
_cell.length_a   1.000
_cell.length_b   1.000
_cell.length_c   1.000
_cell.angle_alpha   90.00
_cell.angle_beta   90.00
_cell.angle_gamma   90.00
#
_symmetry.space_group_name_H-M   'P 1'
#
loop_
_entity.id
_entity.type
_entity.pdbx_description
1 polymer ?
#
loop_
_entity_poly.entity_id
_entity_poly.type
_entity_poly.pdbx_seq_one_letter_code
_entity_poly.pdbx_strand_id
1 'polypeptide(L)'
;MLAQYLEAGDLDAAMAIFNHPTVTNVTLSEVLTTTSENTRLTAQVLSVKKPKPKKLQKDGNKFSKVEKKYDRLVLLRELTEGDLFYLLTETPMDTRQLFKIQNYTWIGATVGLFEAEYNTMLNHVPIIKLDQPLLPIIPTVIYHITRPFVAEYSDNLIPRPLYINQATLTVTKANVIIGCGADFCDSQHNVNTQCPATVTQDIAKRVIQCRITSTEANISNSPFTSASFSRLFLSAHAMNMHWYI
;
A
#
# COMPACT_ATOMS: atom_id res chain seq x y z
N MET A 1 0.42 -18.56 -14.42
CA MET A 1 1.09 -19.54 -13.53
C MET A 1 1.07 -19.05 -12.08
N LEU A 2 1.64 -17.88 -11.76
CA LEU A 2 1.66 -17.31 -10.40
C LEU A 2 0.25 -17.09 -9.80
N ALA A 3 -0.70 -16.57 -10.60
CA ALA A 3 -2.07 -16.34 -10.14
C ALA A 3 -2.82 -17.61 -9.70
N GLN A 4 -2.48 -18.78 -10.27
CA GLN A 4 -3.13 -20.05 -9.92
C GLN A 4 -2.68 -20.54 -8.53
N TYR A 5 -1.38 -20.42 -8.22
CA TYR A 5 -0.84 -20.78 -6.92
C TYR A 5 -1.35 -19.86 -5.80
N LEU A 6 -1.44 -18.55 -6.07
CA LEU A 6 -2.05 -17.61 -5.13
C LEU A 6 -3.53 -17.89 -4.85
N GLU A 7 -4.29 -18.32 -5.87
CA GLU A 7 -5.69 -18.72 -5.71
C GLU A 7 -5.84 -20.01 -4.90
N ALA A 8 -4.90 -20.94 -5.06
CA ALA A 8 -4.85 -22.17 -4.26
C ALA A 8 -4.32 -21.95 -2.83
N GLY A 9 -3.85 -20.74 -2.49
CA GLY A 9 -3.22 -20.44 -1.20
C GLY A 9 -1.80 -21.00 -1.05
N ASP A 10 -1.20 -21.49 -2.13
CA ASP A 10 0.16 -22.04 -2.16
C ASP A 10 1.19 -20.92 -2.37
N LEU A 11 1.48 -20.21 -1.28
CA LEU A 11 2.45 -19.11 -1.28
C LEU A 11 3.87 -19.59 -1.57
N ASP A 12 4.23 -20.80 -1.16
CA ASP A 12 5.58 -21.34 -1.34
C ASP A 12 5.87 -21.57 -2.83
N ALA A 13 4.92 -22.16 -3.56
CA ALA A 13 5.04 -22.33 -5.01
C ALA A 13 5.07 -20.97 -5.75
N ALA A 14 4.25 -20.01 -5.33
CA ALA A 14 4.28 -18.66 -5.91
C ALA A 14 5.63 -17.96 -5.67
N MET A 15 6.20 -18.11 -4.47
CA MET A 15 7.53 -17.61 -4.12
C MET A 15 8.64 -18.32 -4.90
N ALA A 16 8.51 -19.62 -5.17
CA ALA A 16 9.48 -20.35 -5.98
C ALA A 16 9.57 -19.83 -7.42
N ILE A 17 8.42 -19.48 -8.02
CA ILE A 17 8.38 -18.81 -9.33
C ILE A 17 9.03 -17.44 -9.24
N PHE A 18 8.64 -16.65 -8.24
CA PHE A 18 9.16 -15.29 -8.05
C PHE A 18 10.67 -15.25 -7.77
N ASN A 19 11.22 -16.30 -7.16
CA ASN A 19 12.64 -16.47 -6.85
C ASN A 19 13.40 -17.33 -7.86
N HIS A 20 12.78 -17.69 -8.98
CA HIS A 20 13.42 -18.55 -9.95
C HIS A 20 14.70 -17.88 -10.51
N PRO A 21 15.79 -18.63 -10.75
CA PRO A 21 17.08 -18.04 -11.20
C PRO A 21 17.02 -17.27 -12.51
N THR A 22 16.04 -17.55 -13.37
CA THR A 22 15.83 -16.84 -14.63
C THR A 22 15.08 -15.52 -14.46
N VAL A 23 14.56 -15.24 -13.25
CA VAL A 23 13.80 -14.02 -12.95
C VAL A 23 14.76 -12.95 -12.45
N THR A 24 14.86 -11.87 -13.21
CA THR A 24 15.80 -10.77 -12.92
C THR A 24 15.16 -9.77 -11.97
N ASN A 25 15.85 -9.42 -10.89
CA ASN A 25 15.42 -8.33 -10.01
C ASN A 25 15.74 -6.98 -10.67
N VAL A 26 14.74 -6.09 -10.75
CA VAL A 26 14.86 -4.77 -11.35
C VAL A 26 14.47 -3.67 -10.38
N THR A 27 14.96 -2.44 -10.61
CA THR A 27 14.52 -1.23 -9.90
C THR A 27 13.40 -0.52 -10.65
N LEU A 28 12.77 0.48 -10.01
CA LEU A 28 11.77 1.30 -10.68
C LEU A 28 12.38 2.01 -11.90
N SER A 29 13.57 2.58 -11.75
CA SER A 29 14.27 3.29 -12.83
C SER A 29 14.47 2.43 -14.09
N GLU A 30 14.76 1.14 -13.90
CA GLU A 30 14.90 0.18 -15.00
C GLU A 30 13.55 -0.12 -15.67
N VAL A 31 12.48 -0.28 -14.88
CA VAL A 31 11.11 -0.46 -15.41
C VAL A 31 10.63 0.75 -16.22
N LEU A 32 11.07 1.96 -15.86
CA LEU A 32 10.69 3.19 -16.58
C LEU A 32 11.39 3.34 -17.94
N THR A 33 12.50 2.64 -18.16
CA THR A 33 13.37 2.81 -19.33
C THR A 33 13.41 1.58 -20.23
N THR A 34 13.08 0.41 -19.70
CA THR A 34 13.13 -0.87 -20.42
C THR A 34 11.88 -1.71 -20.15
N THR A 35 11.49 -2.52 -21.13
CA THR A 35 10.53 -3.60 -20.95
C THR A 35 11.30 -4.92 -21.02
N SER A 36 11.17 -5.76 -20.00
CA SER A 36 11.88 -7.03 -19.92
C SER A 36 10.96 -8.08 -19.31
N GLU A 37 10.85 -9.21 -20.02
CA GLU A 37 10.14 -10.39 -19.54
C GLU A 37 10.90 -11.03 -18.36
N ASN A 38 10.21 -11.82 -17.56
CA ASN A 38 10.80 -12.50 -16.39
C ASN A 38 11.51 -11.52 -15.43
N THR A 39 10.92 -10.36 -15.18
CA THR A 39 11.43 -9.40 -14.21
C THR A 39 10.61 -9.38 -12.94
N ARG A 40 11.25 -8.97 -11.85
CA ARG A 40 10.59 -8.75 -10.56
C ARG A 40 11.00 -7.42 -9.96
N LEU A 41 10.01 -6.73 -9.40
CA LEU A 41 10.17 -5.51 -8.62
C LEU A 41 9.61 -5.77 -7.23
N THR A 42 10.27 -5.29 -6.18
CA THR A 42 9.76 -5.40 -4.80
C THR A 42 9.33 -4.04 -4.29
N ALA A 43 8.18 -3.99 -3.63
CA ALA A 43 7.60 -2.75 -3.18
C ALA A 43 6.79 -2.92 -1.90
N GLN A 44 6.51 -1.81 -1.22
CA GLN A 44 5.58 -1.72 -0.11
C GLN A 44 4.32 -0.98 -0.53
N VAL A 45 3.15 -1.54 -0.19
CA VAL A 45 1.88 -0.87 -0.44
C VAL A 45 1.66 0.20 0.63
N LEU A 46 1.58 1.46 0.22
CA LEU A 46 1.40 2.59 1.12
C LEU A 46 -0.07 2.99 1.26
N SER A 47 -0.84 2.96 0.17
CA SER A 47 -2.27 3.29 0.21
C SER A 47 -3.02 2.65 -0.94
N VAL A 48 -4.31 2.38 -0.72
CA VAL A 48 -5.23 1.88 -1.74
C VAL A 48 -6.47 2.77 -1.74
N LYS A 49 -6.70 3.49 -2.84
CA LYS A 49 -7.78 4.48 -2.95
C LYS A 49 -8.80 4.06 -4.01
N LYS A 50 -10.07 4.27 -3.73
CA LYS A 50 -11.21 4.17 -4.63
C LYS A 50 -11.59 5.59 -5.08
N PRO A 51 -12.02 5.81 -6.34
CA PRO A 51 -12.48 7.14 -6.74
C PRO A 51 -13.67 7.53 -5.87
N LYS A 52 -13.73 8.80 -5.47
CA LYS A 52 -14.91 9.33 -4.78
C LYS A 52 -16.07 9.34 -5.76
N PRO A 53 -17.27 8.83 -5.40
CA PRO A 53 -18.43 9.01 -6.23
C PRO A 53 -18.69 10.51 -6.40
N LYS A 54 -18.99 10.95 -7.62
CA LYS A 54 -19.35 12.34 -7.88
C LYS A 54 -20.50 12.72 -6.94
N LYS A 55 -20.33 13.79 -6.15
CA LYS A 55 -21.52 14.59 -5.79
C LYS A 55 -21.99 15.20 -7.10
N LEU A 56 -23.26 15.00 -7.46
CA LEU A 56 -23.91 15.76 -8.54
C LEU A 56 -23.87 17.25 -8.14
N GLN A 57 -22.77 17.93 -8.44
CA GLN A 57 -22.78 19.39 -8.46
C GLN A 57 -23.49 19.78 -9.75
N LYS A 58 -24.73 20.27 -9.62
CA LYS A 58 -25.25 21.24 -10.58
C LYS A 58 -24.33 22.45 -10.50
N ASP A 59 -23.56 22.71 -11.54
CA ASP A 59 -23.49 24.01 -12.21
C ASP A 59 -22.29 24.13 -13.15
N GLY A 60 -22.61 24.30 -14.44
CA GLY A 60 -22.33 25.56 -15.14
C GLY A 60 -20.90 25.96 -15.51
N ASN A 61 -19.83 25.33 -15.03
CA ASN A 61 -18.48 25.78 -15.41
C ASN A 61 -17.52 24.65 -15.80
N LYS A 62 -16.90 24.87 -16.97
CA LYS A 62 -15.94 24.00 -17.66
C LYS A 62 -14.69 23.75 -16.82
N PHE A 63 -14.69 22.66 -16.07
CA PHE A 63 -13.47 21.91 -15.77
C PHE A 63 -13.74 20.41 -15.94
N SER A 64 -13.80 19.98 -17.20
CA SER A 64 -13.74 18.56 -17.55
C SER A 64 -12.29 18.09 -17.43
N LYS A 65 -11.77 17.98 -16.20
CA LYS A 65 -10.64 17.06 -15.97
C LYS A 65 -11.23 15.66 -16.07
N VAL A 66 -10.90 14.98 -17.17
CA VAL A 66 -11.09 13.54 -17.30
C VAL A 66 -10.20 12.89 -16.24
N GLU A 67 -10.67 12.80 -15.00
CA GLU A 67 -10.05 11.91 -14.02
C GLU A 67 -10.20 10.50 -14.60
N LYS A 68 -9.07 9.84 -14.90
CA LYS A 68 -9.04 8.47 -15.43
C LYS A 68 -10.01 7.61 -14.61
N LYS A 69 -10.87 6.88 -15.29
CA LYS A 69 -11.85 5.99 -14.67
C LYS A 69 -11.11 4.77 -14.10
N TYR A 70 -10.74 4.84 -12.83
CA TYR A 70 -10.14 3.71 -12.11
C TYR A 70 -11.10 3.14 -11.06
N ASP A 71 -11.05 1.85 -10.77
CA ASP A 71 -11.66 1.25 -9.57
C ASP A 71 -10.74 1.39 -8.35
N ARG A 72 -9.43 1.16 -8.50
CA ARG A 72 -8.42 1.46 -7.46
C ARG A 72 -7.19 2.17 -8.00
N LEU A 73 -6.67 3.08 -7.19
CA LEU A 73 -5.35 3.70 -7.31
C LEU A 73 -4.52 3.25 -6.10
N VAL A 74 -3.47 2.47 -6.35
CA VAL A 74 -2.61 1.90 -5.33
C VAL A 74 -1.29 2.67 -5.35
N LEU A 75 -0.94 3.32 -4.24
CA LEU A 75 0.37 3.93 -4.06
C LEU A 75 1.33 2.89 -3.48
N LEU A 76 2.46 2.70 -4.14
CA LEU A 76 3.53 1.84 -3.67
C LEU A 76 4.83 2.62 -3.57
N ARG A 77 5.73 2.09 -2.74
CA ARG A 77 7.12 2.50 -2.64
C ARG A 77 8.00 1.32 -3.04
N GLU A 78 8.85 1.49 -4.02
CA GLU A 78 9.87 0.51 -4.39
C GLU A 78 10.88 0.34 -3.24
N LEU A 79 11.34 -0.88 -2.97
CA LEU A 79 12.16 -1.15 -1.79
C LEU A 79 13.66 -0.85 -1.96
N THR A 80 14.23 -0.97 -3.14
CA THR A 80 15.67 -0.85 -3.43
C THR A 80 16.14 0.61 -3.40
N GLU A 81 15.57 1.44 -4.29
CA GLU A 81 15.83 2.86 -4.51
C GLU A 81 14.90 3.75 -3.68
N GLY A 82 13.69 3.27 -3.37
CA GLY A 82 12.78 3.97 -2.46
C GLY A 82 11.77 4.88 -3.13
N ASP A 83 11.68 4.87 -4.46
CA ASP A 83 10.81 5.76 -5.24
C ASP A 83 9.32 5.37 -5.19
N LEU A 84 8.46 6.37 -5.38
CA LEU A 84 7.01 6.19 -5.40
C LEU A 84 6.51 5.88 -6.80
N PHE A 85 5.54 4.97 -6.87
CA PHE A 85 4.81 4.69 -8.10
C PHE A 85 3.37 4.26 -7.81
N TYR A 86 2.53 4.31 -8.83
CA TYR A 86 1.14 3.89 -8.77
C TYR A 86 0.90 2.60 -9.55
N LEU A 87 0.01 1.76 -9.04
CA LEU A 87 -0.76 0.82 -9.87
C LEU A 87 -2.20 1.33 -9.97
N LEU A 88 -2.81 1.16 -11.14
CA LEU A 88 -4.17 1.57 -11.43
C LEU A 88 -4.97 0.37 -11.92
N THR A 89 -6.09 0.08 -11.27
CA THR A 89 -7.07 -0.91 -11.74
C THR A 89 -8.29 -0.18 -12.26
N GLU A 90 -8.85 -0.60 -13.38
CA GLU A 90 -9.96 0.13 -14.03
C GLU A 90 -11.32 -0.41 -13.62
N THR A 91 -11.40 -1.72 -13.40
CA THR A 91 -12.62 -2.42 -13.03
C THR A 91 -12.50 -3.13 -11.68
N PRO A 92 -13.64 -3.45 -11.02
CA PRO A 92 -13.63 -4.31 -9.84
C PRO A 92 -13.04 -5.70 -10.10
N MET A 93 -13.10 -6.20 -11.34
CA MET A 93 -12.47 -7.47 -11.72
C MET A 93 -10.95 -7.36 -11.70
N ASP A 94 -10.40 -6.27 -12.26
CA ASP A 94 -8.96 -6.00 -12.23
C ASP A 94 -8.47 -5.86 -10.78
N THR A 95 -9.24 -5.18 -9.92
CA THR A 95 -8.94 -5.07 -8.49
C THR A 95 -8.91 -6.44 -7.81
N ARG A 96 -9.86 -7.33 -8.11
CA ARG A 96 -9.87 -8.70 -7.57
C ARG A 96 -8.71 -9.53 -8.10
N GLN A 97 -8.32 -9.32 -9.36
CA GLN A 97 -7.16 -10.00 -9.94
C GLN A 97 -5.86 -9.50 -9.32
N LEU A 98 -5.72 -8.20 -9.10
CA LEU A 98 -4.55 -7.61 -8.46
C LEU A 98 -4.41 -8.06 -7.00
N PHE A 99 -5.50 -8.03 -6.24
CA PHE A 99 -5.56 -8.43 -4.83
C PHE A 99 -6.19 -9.81 -4.66
N LYS A 100 -5.51 -10.83 -5.19
CA LYS A 100 -6.04 -12.20 -5.27
C LYS A 100 -6.29 -12.84 -3.91
N ILE A 101 -5.44 -12.55 -2.92
CA ILE A 101 -5.59 -13.08 -1.55
C ILE A 101 -6.59 -12.24 -0.77
N GLN A 102 -7.69 -12.88 -0.36
CA GLN A 102 -8.71 -12.26 0.47
C GLN A 102 -8.30 -12.21 1.93
N ASN A 103 -8.82 -11.24 2.70
CA ASN A 103 -8.54 -11.05 4.13
C ASN A 103 -7.07 -10.80 4.49
N TYR A 104 -6.23 -10.45 3.51
CA TYR A 104 -4.85 -10.06 3.75
C TYR A 104 -4.76 -8.56 4.07
N THR A 105 -3.87 -8.20 5.00
CA THR A 105 -3.62 -6.79 5.33
C THR A 105 -2.68 -6.19 4.28
N TRP A 106 -3.25 -5.62 3.23
CA TRP A 106 -2.48 -5.12 2.09
C TRP A 106 -1.73 -3.82 2.38
N ILE A 107 -2.31 -2.87 3.11
CA ILE A 107 -1.59 -1.65 3.48
C ILE A 107 -0.45 -1.98 4.45
N GLY A 108 0.75 -1.51 4.12
CA GLY A 108 1.99 -1.81 4.85
C GLY A 108 2.64 -3.13 4.43
N ALA A 109 1.94 -3.97 3.67
CA ALA A 109 2.50 -5.22 3.18
C ALA A 109 3.64 -4.97 2.19
N THR A 110 4.63 -5.85 2.25
CA THR A 110 5.64 -5.96 1.21
C THR A 110 5.16 -6.93 0.16
N VAL A 111 5.27 -6.53 -1.09
CA VAL A 111 4.76 -7.25 -2.25
C VAL A 111 5.81 -7.35 -3.34
N GLY A 112 5.80 -8.48 -4.03
CA GLY A 112 6.48 -8.70 -5.30
C GLY A 112 5.55 -8.39 -6.46
N LEU A 113 6.09 -7.69 -7.45
CA LEU A 113 5.45 -7.37 -8.71
C LEU A 113 6.22 -8.12 -9.80
N PHE A 114 5.53 -8.99 -10.53
CA PHE A 114 6.12 -9.79 -11.60
C PHE A 114 5.78 -9.17 -12.96
N GLU A 115 6.80 -8.96 -13.80
CA GLU A 115 6.65 -8.38 -15.15
C GLU A 115 5.92 -7.02 -15.11
N ALA A 116 6.45 -6.13 -14.27
CA ALA A 116 5.98 -4.75 -14.16
C ALA A 116 6.38 -3.95 -15.40
N GLU A 117 5.42 -3.22 -15.99
CA GLU A 117 5.66 -2.41 -17.19
C GLU A 117 5.30 -0.94 -16.97
N TYR A 118 6.11 -0.02 -17.48
CA TYR A 118 5.75 1.39 -17.46
C TYR A 118 4.53 1.67 -18.35
N ASN A 119 3.57 2.44 -17.82
CA ASN A 119 2.39 2.88 -18.56
C ASN A 119 2.44 4.38 -18.84
N THR A 120 2.47 5.20 -17.80
CA THR A 120 2.30 6.66 -17.90
C THR A 120 2.67 7.35 -16.59
N MET A 121 2.37 8.64 -16.45
CA MET A 121 2.56 9.38 -15.19
C MET A 121 1.27 10.06 -14.74
N LEU A 122 1.12 10.22 -13.43
CA LEU A 122 0.06 11.00 -12.79
C LEU A 122 0.69 11.87 -11.70
N ASN A 123 0.59 13.20 -11.85
CA ASN A 123 1.17 14.17 -10.90
C ASN A 123 2.65 13.90 -10.58
N HIS A 124 3.47 13.67 -11.63
CA HIS A 124 4.89 13.35 -11.51
C HIS A 124 5.24 12.03 -10.81
N VAL A 125 4.24 11.19 -10.53
CA VAL A 125 4.44 9.83 -10.02
C VAL A 125 4.16 8.84 -11.17
N PRO A 126 5.09 7.93 -11.50
CA PRO A 126 4.87 6.94 -12.55
C PRO A 126 3.74 5.99 -12.20
N ILE A 127 2.97 5.61 -13.21
CA ILE A 127 2.00 4.52 -13.16
C ILE A 127 2.62 3.35 -13.90
N ILE A 128 2.68 2.21 -13.21
CA ILE A 128 3.08 0.92 -13.74
C ILE A 128 1.82 0.10 -14.02
N LYS A 129 1.87 -0.72 -15.06
CA LYS A 129 0.90 -1.75 -15.38
C LYS A 129 1.40 -3.09 -14.84
N LEU A 130 0.47 -3.87 -14.30
CA LEU A 130 0.75 -5.20 -13.78
C LEU A 130 -0.38 -6.14 -14.21
N ASP A 131 -0.04 -7.17 -14.96
CA ASP A 131 -1.01 -8.19 -15.41
C ASP A 131 -1.10 -9.37 -14.42
N GLN A 132 -0.07 -9.55 -13.59
CA GLN A 132 -0.05 -10.54 -12.51
C GLN A 132 -0.60 -9.97 -11.20
N PRO A 133 -1.14 -10.80 -10.29
CA PRO A 133 -1.48 -10.39 -8.93
C PRO A 133 -0.26 -9.91 -8.14
N LEU A 134 -0.51 -9.09 -7.11
CA LEU A 134 0.49 -8.81 -6.10
C LEU A 134 0.79 -10.08 -5.31
N LEU A 135 2.07 -10.42 -5.17
CA LEU A 135 2.55 -11.53 -4.35
C LEU A 135 3.00 -10.97 -3.00
N PRO A 136 2.34 -11.26 -1.86
CA PRO A 136 2.89 -10.90 -0.57
C PRO A 136 4.22 -11.62 -0.32
N ILE A 137 5.24 -10.88 0.10
CA ILE A 137 6.56 -11.45 0.40
C ILE A 137 6.89 -11.25 1.88
N ILE A 138 7.56 -12.24 2.48
CA ILE A 138 7.94 -12.20 3.89
C ILE A 138 9.08 -11.18 4.09
N PRO A 139 9.01 -10.33 5.14
CA PRO A 139 10.00 -9.29 5.42
C PRO A 139 11.45 -9.72 5.61
N THR A 140 11.78 -11.01 5.64
CA THR A 140 13.15 -11.51 5.79
C THR A 140 14.07 -11.10 4.63
N VAL A 141 13.51 -10.56 3.54
CA VAL A 141 14.22 -9.98 2.39
C VAL A 141 14.42 -8.45 2.51
N ILE A 142 13.85 -7.78 3.52
CA ILE A 142 13.87 -6.30 3.67
C ILE A 142 15.13 -5.83 4.42
N TYR A 143 16.31 -6.29 4.00
CA TYR A 143 17.59 -5.76 4.49
C TYR A 143 18.24 -4.76 3.52
N HIS A 144 17.57 -4.43 2.41
CA HIS A 144 18.18 -3.65 1.33
C HIS A 144 17.35 -2.44 0.87
N ILE A 145 16.81 -1.66 1.81
CA ILE A 145 16.48 -0.26 1.47
C ILE A 145 17.81 0.49 1.41
N THR A 146 18.41 0.50 0.22
CA THR A 146 19.78 1.01 0.02
C THR A 146 19.87 2.53 0.06
N ARG A 147 18.73 3.22 -0.07
CA ARG A 147 18.63 4.68 0.07
C ARG A 147 17.62 5.09 1.15
N PRO A 148 18.05 5.40 2.38
CA PRO A 148 17.29 6.34 3.21
C PRO A 148 17.23 7.67 2.45
N PHE A 149 16.05 8.03 1.93
CA PHE A 149 15.93 9.23 1.11
C PHE A 149 16.11 10.50 1.97
N VAL A 150 16.96 11.41 1.48
CA VAL A 150 17.20 12.74 2.04
C VAL A 150 16.31 13.72 1.29
N ALA A 151 15.51 14.51 2.01
CA ALA A 151 14.69 15.56 1.41
C ALA A 151 15.59 16.65 0.81
N GLU A 152 15.94 16.53 -0.46
CA GLU A 152 16.51 17.65 -1.22
C GLU A 152 15.41 18.67 -1.51
N TYR A 153 15.67 19.94 -1.19
CA TYR A 153 14.75 21.03 -1.46
C TYR A 153 14.50 21.12 -2.98
N SER A 154 13.25 21.30 -3.39
CA SER A 154 12.88 21.48 -4.80
C SER A 154 11.69 22.41 -4.88
N ASP A 155 11.75 23.33 -5.85
CA ASP A 155 10.67 24.29 -6.12
C ASP A 155 9.41 23.62 -6.72
N ASN A 156 9.51 22.35 -7.13
CA ASN A 156 8.41 21.58 -7.69
C ASN A 156 7.67 20.78 -6.59
N LEU A 157 6.33 20.86 -6.56
CA LEU A 157 5.46 20.08 -5.68
C LEU A 157 5.42 18.60 -6.10
N ILE A 158 6.52 17.89 -5.86
CA ILE A 158 6.66 16.47 -6.16
C ILE A 158 6.37 15.68 -4.86
N PRO A 159 5.43 14.71 -4.86
CA PRO A 159 5.25 13.80 -3.73
C PRO A 159 6.53 13.02 -3.48
N ARG A 160 7.07 13.08 -2.25
CA ARG A 160 8.30 12.37 -1.88
C ARG A 160 8.06 11.40 -0.73
N PRO A 161 8.61 10.17 -0.77
CA PRO A 161 8.56 9.24 0.34
C PRO A 161 9.57 9.66 1.41
N LEU A 162 9.13 9.68 2.67
CA LEU A 162 10.03 9.81 3.83
C LEU A 162 10.27 8.40 4.40
N TYR A 163 11.54 7.97 4.48
CA TYR A 163 11.91 6.72 5.13
C TYR A 163 12.77 7.00 6.35
N ILE A 164 12.39 6.41 7.48
CA ILE A 164 13.13 6.57 8.73
C ILE A 164 13.49 5.18 9.23
N ASN A 165 14.78 4.87 9.21
CA ASN A 165 15.30 3.62 9.75
C ASN A 165 15.59 3.78 11.24
N GLN A 166 15.39 2.70 12.01
CA GLN A 166 15.76 2.63 13.43
C GLN A 166 15.23 3.80 14.28
N ALA A 167 14.05 4.33 13.94
CA ALA A 167 13.40 5.36 14.75
C ALA A 167 12.74 4.75 15.97
N THR A 168 12.94 5.40 17.12
CA THR A 168 12.17 5.11 18.32
C THR A 168 10.77 5.72 18.16
N LEU A 169 9.77 4.88 17.87
CA LEU A 169 8.37 5.31 17.86
C LEU A 169 7.81 5.25 19.28
N THR A 170 7.53 6.41 19.87
CA THR A 170 6.81 6.52 21.14
C THR A 170 5.31 6.61 20.85
N VAL A 171 4.55 5.62 21.35
CA VAL A 171 3.09 5.59 21.27
C VAL A 171 2.51 6.09 22.60
N THR A 172 1.73 7.16 22.55
CA THR A 172 1.02 7.70 23.73
C THR A 172 -0.48 7.80 23.49
N LYS A 173 -1.25 7.91 24.57
CA LYS A 173 -2.72 8.08 24.54
C LYS A 173 -3.43 7.04 23.67
N ALA A 174 -2.96 5.79 23.71
CA ALA A 174 -3.58 4.71 22.96
C ALA A 174 -4.97 4.40 23.52
N ASN A 175 -5.98 4.39 22.65
CA ASN A 175 -7.35 4.06 22.99
C ASN A 175 -8.02 3.25 21.87
N VAL A 176 -8.96 2.39 22.23
CA VAL A 176 -9.78 1.66 21.26
C VAL A 176 -11.04 2.46 20.98
N ILE A 177 -11.23 2.86 19.73
CA ILE A 177 -12.40 3.62 19.28
C ILE A 177 -13.13 2.86 18.17
N ILE A 178 -14.33 3.31 17.81
CA ILE A 178 -14.99 2.88 16.58
C ILE A 178 -14.47 3.76 15.43
N GLY A 179 -13.84 3.12 14.44
CA GLY A 179 -13.17 3.73 13.29
C GLY A 179 -13.43 2.95 12.00
N CYS A 180 -12.87 3.40 10.87
CA CYS A 180 -12.97 2.68 9.61
C CYS A 180 -12.09 1.42 9.63
N GLY A 181 -12.67 0.23 9.48
CA GLY A 181 -11.95 -1.04 9.38
C GLY A 181 -12.05 -1.70 8.01
N ALA A 182 -12.20 -0.92 6.94
CA ALA A 182 -12.13 -1.44 5.58
C ALA A 182 -10.73 -2.00 5.29
N ASP A 183 -10.63 -3.14 4.60
CA ASP A 183 -9.37 -3.87 4.39
C ASP A 183 -8.30 -3.12 3.58
N PHE A 184 -8.72 -2.07 2.87
CA PHE A 184 -7.88 -1.23 2.03
C PHE A 184 -7.72 0.19 2.59
N CYS A 185 -8.07 0.42 3.86
CA CYS A 185 -7.99 1.74 4.49
C CYS A 185 -7.07 1.70 5.71
N ASP A 186 -6.33 2.78 5.90
CA ASP A 186 -5.50 3.06 7.05
C ASP A 186 -6.27 3.73 8.20
N SER A 187 -7.60 3.76 8.16
CA SER A 187 -8.47 4.26 9.23
C SER A 187 -8.31 5.74 9.62
N GLN A 188 -7.62 6.56 8.81
CA GLN A 188 -7.33 7.98 9.15
C GLN A 188 -8.50 8.95 8.93
N HIS A 189 -9.74 8.46 8.85
CA HIS A 189 -10.93 9.28 8.64
C HIS A 189 -12.05 8.89 9.63
N ASN A 190 -13.03 9.78 9.80
CA ASN A 190 -14.16 9.54 10.70
C ASN A 190 -15.06 8.42 10.15
N VAL A 191 -15.66 7.61 11.03
CA VAL A 191 -16.64 6.56 10.64
C VAL A 191 -17.83 7.06 9.85
N ASN A 192 -18.22 8.31 10.08
CA ASN A 192 -19.32 8.98 9.37
C ASN A 192 -18.88 9.55 8.02
N THR A 193 -17.57 9.55 7.73
CA THR A 193 -17.06 9.96 6.43
C THR A 193 -16.95 8.76 5.52
N GLN A 194 -17.33 8.95 4.25
CA GLN A 194 -17.20 7.91 3.24
C GLN A 194 -15.73 7.47 3.13
N CYS A 195 -15.50 6.16 3.21
CA CYS A 195 -14.16 5.61 3.14
C CYS A 195 -13.53 5.89 1.76
N PRO A 196 -12.29 6.41 1.70
CA PRO A 196 -11.60 6.62 0.44
C PRO A 196 -11.20 5.30 -0.22
N ALA A 197 -11.31 4.15 0.45
CA ALA A 197 -10.92 2.83 -0.09
C ALA A 197 -12.11 1.93 -0.48
N THR A 198 -13.32 2.25 -0.02
CA THR A 198 -14.54 1.46 -0.31
C THR A 198 -15.79 2.34 -0.36
N VAL A 199 -16.77 2.00 -1.20
CA VAL A 199 -17.98 2.83 -1.42
C VAL A 199 -19.16 2.38 -0.53
N THR A 200 -19.23 1.12 -0.08
CA THR A 200 -20.49 0.54 0.47
C THR A 200 -20.29 -0.55 1.54
N GLN A 201 -19.50 -0.34 2.59
CA GLN A 201 -19.40 -1.33 3.68
C GLN A 201 -19.76 -0.70 5.02
N ASP A 202 -20.33 -1.53 5.91
CA ASP A 202 -20.24 -1.27 7.35
C ASP A 202 -18.76 -1.34 7.74
N ILE A 203 -18.15 -0.17 7.68
CA ILE A 203 -16.74 0.05 7.99
C ILE A 203 -16.53 0.28 9.48
N ALA A 204 -17.59 0.36 10.30
CA ALA A 204 -17.44 0.67 11.72
C ALA A 204 -16.85 -0.55 12.45
N LYS A 205 -15.56 -0.49 12.77
CA LYS A 205 -14.82 -1.52 13.49
C LYS A 205 -14.04 -0.92 14.65
N ARG A 206 -13.62 -1.77 15.58
CA ARG A 206 -12.71 -1.37 16.66
C ARG A 206 -11.31 -1.12 16.08
N VAL A 207 -10.82 0.10 16.23
CA VAL A 207 -9.49 0.53 15.77
C VAL A 207 -8.71 1.12 16.94
N ILE A 208 -7.38 1.07 16.86
CA ILE A 208 -6.53 1.76 17.84
C ILE A 208 -6.32 3.17 17.33
N GLN A 209 -6.65 4.16 18.16
CA GLN A 209 -6.25 5.54 18.00
C GLN A 209 -5.15 5.86 19.00
N CYS A 210 -4.08 6.51 18.54
CA CYS A 210 -2.97 6.90 19.40
C CYS A 210 -2.28 8.17 18.89
N ARG A 211 -1.26 8.59 19.61
CA ARG A 211 -0.32 9.63 19.21
C ARG A 211 1.05 9.00 19.01
N ILE A 212 1.65 9.24 17.84
CA ILE A 212 3.00 8.78 17.51
C ILE A 212 3.95 9.98 17.58
N THR A 213 5.07 9.78 18.26
CA THR A 213 6.20 10.71 18.27
C THR A 213 7.47 9.94 17.94
N SER A 214 8.35 10.54 17.14
CA SER A 214 9.74 10.10 17.01
C SER A 214 10.61 11.31 16.70
N THR A 215 11.63 11.49 17.52
CA THR A 215 12.59 12.60 17.39
C THR A 215 13.45 12.41 16.15
N GLU A 216 13.89 11.18 15.90
CA GLU A 216 14.70 10.78 14.75
C GLU A 216 13.94 10.98 13.44
N ALA A 217 12.62 10.77 13.47
CA ALA A 217 11.71 10.96 12.35
C ALA A 217 11.23 12.41 12.16
N ASN A 218 11.53 13.31 13.10
CA ASN A 218 10.88 14.62 13.22
C ASN A 218 9.34 14.55 13.23
N ILE A 219 8.78 13.49 13.82
CA ILE A 219 7.34 13.30 14.00
C ILE A 219 7.00 13.74 15.42
N SER A 220 6.22 14.80 15.57
CA SER A 220 5.80 15.29 16.89
C SER A 220 4.30 15.08 17.10
N ASN A 221 3.94 14.24 18.08
CA ASN A 221 2.58 14.06 18.61
C ASN A 221 1.49 13.91 17.52
N SER A 222 1.82 13.17 16.47
CA SER A 222 0.96 13.04 15.29
C SER A 222 -0.17 12.05 15.58
N PRO A 223 -1.43 12.40 15.28
CA PRO A 223 -2.55 11.49 15.45
C PRO A 223 -2.41 10.32 14.49
N PHE A 224 -2.58 9.11 15.00
CA PHE A 224 -2.61 7.89 14.20
C PHE A 224 -3.83 7.07 14.59
N THR A 225 -4.44 6.42 13.62
CA THR A 225 -5.58 5.53 13.84
C THR A 225 -5.45 4.37 12.88
N SER A 226 -5.62 3.12 13.32
CA SER A 226 -5.44 1.96 12.44
C SER A 226 -6.21 0.72 12.89
N ALA A 227 -6.97 0.15 11.97
CA ALA A 227 -7.61 -1.16 12.11
C ALA A 227 -6.62 -2.32 11.97
N SER A 228 -5.59 -2.19 11.13
CA SER A 228 -4.54 -3.21 11.02
C SER A 228 -3.78 -3.33 12.34
N PHE A 229 -3.47 -2.19 12.97
CA PHE A 229 -2.84 -2.16 14.28
C PHE A 229 -3.74 -2.79 15.35
N SER A 230 -5.06 -2.52 15.33
CA SER A 230 -5.98 -3.18 16.26
C SER A 230 -6.03 -4.70 16.06
N ARG A 231 -6.03 -5.20 14.82
CA ARG A 231 -5.99 -6.65 14.54
C ARG A 231 -4.73 -7.31 15.10
N LEU A 232 -3.57 -6.65 15.03
CA LEU A 232 -2.33 -7.19 15.59
C LEU A 232 -2.42 -7.34 17.12
N PHE A 233 -2.82 -6.27 17.81
CA PHE A 233 -2.82 -6.23 19.28
C PHE A 233 -4.04 -6.87 19.95
N LEU A 234 -5.17 -6.96 19.24
CA LEU A 234 -6.43 -7.52 19.76
C LEU A 234 -6.76 -8.90 19.18
N SER A 235 -5.84 -9.51 18.41
CA SER A 235 -6.01 -10.89 17.98
C SER A 235 -5.92 -11.85 19.17
N ALA A 236 -6.65 -12.97 19.12
CA ALA A 236 -6.58 -14.04 20.12
C ALA A 236 -5.14 -14.55 20.33
N HIS A 237 -4.28 -14.44 19.30
CA HIS A 237 -2.87 -14.81 19.38
C HIS A 237 -2.06 -13.85 20.27
N ALA A 238 -2.29 -12.54 20.17
CA ALA A 238 -1.69 -11.55 21.06
C ALA A 238 -2.21 -11.67 22.51
N MET A 239 -3.49 -12.04 22.69
CA MET A 239 -4.06 -12.24 24.02
C MET A 239 -3.51 -13.50 24.71
N ASN A 240 -3.22 -14.59 23.97
CA ASN A 240 -2.70 -15.84 24.54
C ASN A 240 -1.22 -15.77 24.97
N MET A 241 -0.42 -14.83 24.42
CA MET A 241 0.97 -14.66 24.85
C MET A 241 1.12 -13.91 26.19
N HIS A 242 0.04 -13.32 26.72
CA HIS A 242 0.08 -12.53 27.97
C HIS A 242 -0.53 -13.25 29.19
N TRP A 243 -0.86 -14.55 29.10
CA TRP A 243 -1.34 -15.35 30.24
C TRP A 243 -0.23 -16.14 30.97
N TYR A 244 1.05 -15.90 30.63
CA TYR A 244 2.18 -16.35 31.43
C TYR A 244 2.92 -15.13 31.99
N ILE A 245 2.35 -14.53 33.03
CA ILE A 245 3.08 -13.82 34.09
C ILE A 245 2.64 -14.44 35.41
#